data_AF-A0A1A8RD44-F1
#
_entry.id   AF-A0A1A8RD44-F1
#
_cell.length_a   1.000
_cell.length_b   1.000
_cell.length_c   1.000
_cell.angle_alpha   90.00
_cell.angle_beta   90.00
_cell.angle_gamma   90.00
#
_symmetry.space_group_name_H-M   'P 1'
#
loop_
_entity.id
_entity.type
_entity.pdbx_description
1 polymer ?
#
loop_
_entity_poly.entity_id
_entity_poly.type
_entity_poly.pdbx_seq_one_letter_code
_entity_poly.pdbx_strand_id
1 'polypeptide(L)'
;ADAPGGLLPLKCNGEGNLLFDAVSMLLVGHNGLSLELQVRTVVEMALWKRYYLSGMIDSKMMLQAVRFSLCAEESEAMLNLPVTVLEAIFDADVKASCFPGSYANMWHVYALSSVLKFNVYSIYPMFNPKIRPYFNRLIRPRTWPEDAELHTIHIMWSG
;
A
#
# COMPACT_ATOMS: atom_id res chain seq x y z
N ALA A 1 -8.13 -0.41 -20.88
CA ALA A 1 -7.95 -1.28 -19.70
C ALA A 1 -6.91 -0.64 -18.79
N ASP A 2 -7.06 -0.73 -17.47
CA ASP A 2 -6.09 -0.16 -16.51
C ASP A 2 -4.79 -0.97 -16.38
N ALA A 3 -4.79 -2.21 -16.86
CA ALA A 3 -3.59 -3.02 -16.94
C ALA A 3 -2.58 -2.41 -17.93
N PRO A 4 -1.29 -2.31 -17.57
CA PRO A 4 -0.24 -1.90 -18.50
C PRO A 4 -0.21 -2.79 -19.74
N GLY A 5 0.18 -2.21 -20.88
CA GLY A 5 0.36 -2.96 -22.11
C GLY A 5 1.36 -4.12 -21.93
N GLY A 6 1.02 -5.30 -22.46
CA GLY A 6 1.86 -6.49 -22.35
C GLY A 6 1.72 -7.29 -21.04
N LEU A 7 0.86 -6.85 -20.12
CA LEU A 7 0.54 -7.58 -18.89
C LEU A 7 -0.92 -8.06 -18.87
N LEU A 8 -1.16 -9.17 -18.19
CA LEU A 8 -2.51 -9.71 -17.95
C LEU A 8 -2.83 -9.62 -16.44
N PRO A 9 -4.03 -9.16 -16.06
CA PRO A 9 -4.42 -9.13 -14.67
C PRO A 9 -4.63 -10.55 -14.14
N LEU A 10 -3.95 -10.89 -13.04
CA LEU A 10 -4.13 -12.15 -12.32
C LEU A 10 -4.96 -11.90 -11.07
N LYS A 11 -6.15 -12.51 -11.00
CA LYS A 11 -7.00 -12.46 -9.81
C LYS A 11 -6.50 -13.47 -8.79
N CYS A 12 -6.13 -13.00 -7.60
CA CYS A 12 -5.87 -13.86 -6.45
C CYS A 12 -7.20 -14.10 -5.73
N ASN A 13 -7.54 -15.36 -5.50
CA ASN A 13 -8.75 -15.76 -4.78
C ASN A 13 -8.39 -15.98 -3.30
N GLY A 14 -9.10 -15.34 -2.37
CA GLY A 14 -8.90 -15.47 -0.93
C GLY A 14 -9.88 -14.62 -0.13
N GLU A 15 -10.05 -14.93 1.17
CA GLU A 15 -10.97 -14.24 2.10
C GLU A 15 -10.27 -13.15 2.95
N GLY A 16 -9.01 -12.83 2.65
CA GLY A 16 -8.20 -11.86 3.40
C GLY A 16 -6.89 -11.52 2.69
N ASN A 17 -6.06 -10.64 3.27
CA ASN A 17 -4.69 -10.24 2.89
C ASN A 17 -4.23 -10.48 1.43
N LEU A 18 -5.05 -10.06 0.47
CA LEU A 18 -4.82 -10.31 -0.96
C LEU A 18 -3.53 -9.65 -1.48
N LEU A 19 -3.03 -8.61 -0.80
CA LEU A 19 -1.77 -7.96 -1.18
C LEU A 19 -0.61 -8.94 -1.11
N PHE A 20 -0.41 -9.59 0.05
CA PHE A 20 0.74 -10.46 0.26
C PHE A 20 0.60 -11.78 -0.50
N ASP A 21 -0.62 -12.29 -0.65
CA ASP A 21 -0.92 -13.40 -1.54
C ASP A 21 -0.60 -13.08 -2.99
N ALA A 22 -1.05 -11.92 -3.50
CA ALA A 22 -0.76 -11.51 -4.87
C ALA A 22 0.73 -11.35 -5.13
N VAL A 23 1.47 -10.81 -4.16
CA VAL A 23 2.91 -10.62 -4.28
C VAL A 23 3.65 -11.95 -4.17
N SER A 24 3.25 -12.84 -3.26
CA SER A 24 3.80 -14.19 -3.18
C SER A 24 3.56 -14.95 -4.48
N MET A 25 2.34 -14.91 -5.02
CA MET A 25 2.01 -15.50 -6.32
C MET A 25 2.89 -14.95 -7.44
N LEU A 26 3.13 -13.64 -7.47
CA LEU A 26 3.97 -13.00 -8.48
C LEU A 26 5.45 -13.40 -8.36
N LEU A 27 5.96 -13.56 -7.13
CA LEU A 27 7.38 -13.85 -6.89
C LEU A 27 7.73 -15.33 -7.05
N VAL A 28 6.85 -16.23 -6.59
CA VAL A 28 7.15 -17.68 -6.51
C VAL A 28 6.08 -18.59 -7.09
N GLY A 29 5.00 -18.05 -7.66
CA GLY A 29 3.94 -18.84 -8.30
C GLY A 29 2.96 -19.53 -7.34
N HIS A 30 3.09 -19.31 -6.04
CA HIS A 30 2.18 -19.79 -4.98
C HIS A 30 2.16 -18.79 -3.80
N ASN A 31 1.25 -18.95 -2.85
CA ASN A 31 1.06 -18.06 -1.67
C ASN A 31 1.93 -18.45 -0.45
N GLY A 32 3.04 -19.14 -0.65
CA GLY A 32 3.86 -19.66 0.44
C GLY A 32 4.63 -18.57 1.23
N LEU A 33 4.84 -17.40 0.63
CA LEU A 33 5.54 -16.27 1.25
C LEU A 33 4.61 -15.27 1.93
N SER A 34 3.28 -15.43 1.82
CA SER A 34 2.33 -14.39 2.24
C SER A 34 2.49 -13.95 3.70
N LEU A 35 2.63 -14.92 4.62
CA LEU A 35 2.81 -14.61 6.04
C LEU A 35 4.16 -13.93 6.31
N GLU A 36 5.23 -14.38 5.64
CA GLU A 36 6.55 -13.77 5.78
C GLU A 36 6.56 -12.32 5.26
N LEU A 37 5.96 -12.09 4.10
CA LEU A 37 5.80 -10.76 3.50
C LEU A 37 4.98 -9.85 4.42
N GLN A 38 3.88 -10.35 4.99
CA GLN A 38 3.06 -9.62 5.96
C GLN A 38 3.89 -9.20 7.17
N VAL A 39 4.56 -10.16 7.84
CA VAL A 39 5.34 -9.90 9.04
C VAL A 39 6.45 -8.88 8.77
N ARG A 40 7.22 -9.06 7.69
CA ARG A 40 8.31 -8.13 7.33
C ARG A 40 7.79 -6.73 7.02
N THR A 41 6.64 -6.63 6.36
CA THR A 41 6.01 -5.34 6.04
C THR A 41 5.56 -4.64 7.32
N VAL A 42 4.92 -5.34 8.25
CA VAL A 42 4.50 -4.80 9.55
C VAL A 42 5.70 -4.35 10.38
N VAL A 43 6.77 -5.14 10.42
CA VAL A 43 8.02 -4.79 11.11
C VAL A 43 8.65 -3.54 10.49
N GLU A 44 8.72 -3.45 9.16
CA GLU A 44 9.23 -2.25 8.46
C GLU A 44 8.39 -1.01 8.79
N MET A 45 7.05 -1.13 8.79
CA MET A 45 6.14 -0.04 9.18
C MET A 45 6.38 0.41 10.63
N ALA A 46 6.49 -0.54 11.57
CA ALA A 46 6.70 -0.24 12.98
C ALA A 46 8.05 0.44 13.24
N LEU A 47 9.13 -0.07 12.62
CA LEU A 47 10.48 0.47 12.79
C LEU A 47 10.65 1.86 12.17
N TRP A 48 10.00 2.12 11.05
CA TRP A 48 10.18 3.34 10.27
C TRP A 48 8.94 4.24 10.25
N LYS A 49 8.11 4.18 11.30
CA LYS A 49 6.91 5.01 11.48
C LYS A 49 7.13 6.47 11.10
N ARG A 50 8.20 7.10 11.63
CA ARG A 50 8.52 8.51 11.32
C ARG A 50 8.66 8.77 9.83
N TYR A 51 9.35 7.89 9.10
CA TYR A 51 9.51 8.01 7.65
C TYR A 51 8.15 7.92 6.92
N TYR A 52 7.32 6.94 7.28
CA TYR A 52 6.02 6.76 6.63
C TYR A 52 5.03 7.88 6.96
N LEU A 53 5.23 8.58 8.08
CA LEU A 53 4.42 9.73 8.48
C LEU A 53 4.94 11.07 7.93
N SER A 54 6.26 11.24 7.77
CA SER A 54 6.89 12.51 7.38
C SER A 54 7.29 12.62 5.91
N GLY A 55 7.62 11.49 5.26
CA GLY A 55 8.29 11.46 3.97
C GLY A 55 7.41 11.09 2.79
N MET A 56 6.12 10.76 3.01
CA MET A 56 5.22 10.31 1.96
C MET A 56 4.16 11.35 1.64
N ILE A 57 3.93 11.53 0.33
CA ILE A 57 2.92 12.43 -0.25
C ILE A 57 1.64 12.36 0.56
N ASP A 58 1.32 13.47 1.22
CA ASP A 58 0.18 13.69 2.10
C ASP A 58 -0.39 12.38 2.69
N SER A 59 0.26 11.85 3.72
CA SER A 59 -0.34 10.89 4.68
C SER A 59 -1.77 11.31 5.08
N LYS A 60 -2.02 12.63 5.07
CA LYS A 60 -3.35 13.26 5.16
C LYS A 60 -4.29 12.82 4.03
N MET A 61 -3.90 12.93 2.77
CA MET A 61 -4.69 12.59 1.57
C MET A 61 -4.99 11.09 1.44
N MET A 62 -4.09 10.20 1.86
CA MET A 62 -4.36 8.75 1.88
C MET A 62 -5.46 8.38 2.89
N LEU A 63 -5.45 9.00 4.06
CA LEU A 63 -6.50 8.85 5.07
C LEU A 63 -7.79 9.57 4.70
N GLN A 64 -7.65 10.71 4.02
CA GLN A 64 -8.76 11.39 3.39
C GLN A 64 -9.43 10.51 2.35
N ALA A 65 -8.70 9.78 1.50
CA ALA A 65 -9.29 8.94 0.45
C ALA A 65 -10.19 7.84 1.01
N VAL A 66 -9.79 7.18 2.10
CA VAL A 66 -10.62 6.18 2.81
C VAL A 66 -11.87 6.84 3.40
N ARG A 67 -11.77 8.06 3.92
CA ARG A 67 -12.91 8.83 4.45
C ARG A 67 -13.78 9.48 3.37
N PHE A 68 -13.22 9.85 2.20
CA PHE A 68 -13.91 10.38 1.03
C PHE A 68 -14.72 9.30 0.31
N SER A 69 -14.31 8.03 0.40
CA SER A 69 -15.15 6.91 -0.03
C SER A 69 -16.30 6.58 0.93
N LEU A 70 -16.30 7.15 2.16
CA LEU A 70 -17.31 6.90 3.19
C LEU A 70 -18.22 8.11 3.51
N CYS A 71 -17.79 9.35 3.27
CA CYS A 71 -18.55 10.57 3.49
C CYS A 71 -18.82 11.32 2.17
N ALA A 72 -20.10 11.62 1.89
CA ALA A 72 -20.53 12.30 0.67
C ALA A 72 -20.27 13.83 0.67
N GLU A 73 -19.95 14.42 1.83
CA GLU A 73 -19.74 15.86 1.98
C GLU A 73 -18.27 16.19 2.31
N GLU A 74 -17.66 16.98 1.45
CA GLU A 74 -16.29 17.50 1.58
C GLU A 74 -16.29 18.68 2.58
N SER A 75 -15.42 18.69 3.59
CA SER A 75 -15.19 19.88 4.41
C SER A 75 -13.70 20.17 4.61
N GLU A 76 -13.36 21.47 4.64
CA GLU A 76 -12.00 21.98 4.75
C GLU A 76 -11.32 21.55 6.07
N ALA A 77 -12.11 21.30 7.12
CA ALA A 77 -11.65 20.75 8.39
C ALA A 77 -11.11 19.31 8.27
N MET A 78 -11.53 18.56 7.25
CA MET A 78 -11.03 17.20 7.02
C MET A 78 -9.58 17.22 6.51
N LEU A 79 -9.13 18.29 5.83
CA LEU A 79 -7.81 18.39 5.21
C LEU A 79 -6.65 18.55 6.20
N ASN A 80 -6.93 18.83 7.48
CA ASN A 80 -5.92 19.16 8.49
C ASN A 80 -6.03 18.28 9.74
N LEU A 81 -5.94 16.95 9.57
CA LEU A 81 -5.82 16.05 10.71
C LEU A 81 -4.59 16.39 11.57
N PRO A 82 -4.75 16.49 12.90
CA PRO A 82 -3.62 16.58 13.81
C PRO A 82 -2.69 15.38 13.64
N VAL A 83 -1.37 15.61 13.76
CA VAL A 83 -0.35 14.56 13.65
C VAL A 83 -0.60 13.41 14.62
N THR A 84 -1.07 13.72 15.83
CA THR A 84 -1.42 12.72 16.85
C THR A 84 -2.52 11.76 16.42
N VAL A 85 -3.51 12.25 15.67
CA VAL A 85 -4.59 11.40 15.14
C VAL A 85 -4.07 10.52 14.01
N LEU A 86 -3.22 11.08 13.13
CA LEU A 86 -2.57 10.34 12.06
C LEU A 86 -1.68 9.20 12.62
N GLU A 87 -0.91 9.50 13.66
CA GLU A 87 -0.09 8.52 14.39
C GLU A 87 -0.94 7.41 15.00
N ALA A 88 -2.07 7.76 15.63
CA ALA A 88 -2.96 6.78 16.23
C ALA A 88 -3.57 5.83 15.20
N ILE A 89 -3.93 6.34 14.02
CA ILE A 89 -4.47 5.51 12.93
C ILE A 89 -3.38 4.60 12.37
N PHE A 90 -2.18 5.13 12.14
CA PHE A 90 -1.04 4.32 11.71
C PHE A 90 -0.75 3.18 12.69
N ASP A 91 -0.72 3.47 13.99
CA ASP A 91 -0.48 2.45 15.02
C ASP A 91 -1.61 1.42 15.09
N ALA A 92 -2.86 1.83 14.85
CA ALA A 92 -3.99 0.92 14.78
C ALA A 92 -3.89 -0.03 13.58
N ASP A 93 -3.53 0.50 12.40
CA ASP A 93 -3.32 -0.32 11.19
C ASP A 93 -2.14 -1.28 11.36
N VAL A 94 -1.01 -0.83 11.91
CA VAL A 94 0.13 -1.73 12.21
C VAL A 94 -0.29 -2.87 13.12
N LYS A 95 -1.07 -2.60 14.18
CA LYS A 95 -1.56 -3.63 15.11
C LYS A 95 -2.56 -4.57 14.46
N ALA A 96 -3.52 -4.05 13.69
CA ALA A 96 -4.49 -4.86 12.96
C ALA A 96 -3.80 -5.81 11.97
N SER A 97 -2.73 -5.32 11.34
CA SER A 97 -1.93 -6.09 10.38
C SER A 97 -1.07 -7.19 11.00
N CYS A 98 -1.01 -7.31 12.34
CA CYS A 98 -0.45 -8.49 12.99
C CYS A 98 -1.36 -9.72 12.89
N PHE A 99 -2.64 -9.55 12.52
CA PHE A 99 -3.60 -10.64 12.42
C PHE A 99 -3.78 -11.08 10.96
N PRO A 100 -3.90 -12.39 10.68
CA PRO A 100 -4.28 -12.88 9.36
C PRO A 100 -5.60 -12.29 8.89
N GLY A 101 -5.73 -12.04 7.59
CA GLY A 101 -6.96 -11.53 6.98
C GLY A 101 -7.22 -10.03 7.15
N SER A 102 -6.30 -9.30 7.78
CA SER A 102 -6.31 -7.82 7.79
C SER A 102 -6.25 -7.23 6.38
N TYR A 103 -6.85 -6.06 6.20
CA TYR A 103 -6.81 -5.32 4.95
C TYR A 103 -5.53 -4.50 4.84
N ALA A 104 -4.83 -4.64 3.72
CA ALA A 104 -3.69 -3.80 3.40
C ALA A 104 -4.15 -2.45 2.80
N ASN A 105 -3.49 -1.38 3.23
CA ASN A 105 -3.66 -0.03 2.69
C ASN A 105 -2.35 0.44 2.03
N MET A 106 -2.30 1.69 1.57
CA MET A 106 -1.11 2.20 0.87
C MET A 106 0.16 2.16 1.74
N TRP A 107 0.11 2.37 3.06
CA TRP A 107 1.31 2.24 3.89
C TRP A 107 1.96 0.85 3.78
N HIS A 108 1.15 -0.18 3.62
CA HIS A 108 1.63 -1.54 3.39
C HIS A 108 2.33 -1.67 2.04
N VAL A 109 1.79 -1.05 0.98
CA VAL A 109 2.41 -1.08 -0.35
C VAL A 109 3.78 -0.38 -0.35
N TYR A 110 3.89 0.75 0.35
CA TYR A 110 5.16 1.45 0.54
C TYR A 110 6.18 0.65 1.36
N ALA A 111 5.76 0.10 2.50
CA ALA A 111 6.63 -0.73 3.31
C ALA A 111 7.05 -2.00 2.58
N LEU A 112 6.15 -2.62 1.82
CA LEU A 112 6.44 -3.80 1.02
C LEU A 112 7.49 -3.51 -0.06
N SER A 113 7.42 -2.36 -0.74
CA SER A 113 8.47 -1.92 -1.67
C SER A 113 9.84 -1.84 -0.97
N SER A 114 9.89 -1.31 0.25
CA SER A 114 11.11 -1.26 1.07
C SER A 114 11.64 -2.64 1.49
N VAL A 115 10.75 -3.58 1.82
CA VAL A 115 11.06 -4.96 2.19
C VAL A 115 11.62 -5.74 1.00
N LEU A 116 10.97 -5.64 -0.16
CA LEU A 116 11.38 -6.35 -1.37
C LEU A 116 12.62 -5.75 -2.04
N LYS A 117 12.93 -4.48 -1.74
CA LYS A 117 13.88 -3.67 -2.51
C LYS A 117 13.52 -3.58 -4.00
N PHE A 118 12.21 -3.61 -4.29
CA PHE A 118 11.65 -3.49 -5.63
C PHE A 118 10.81 -2.22 -5.71
N ASN A 119 10.73 -1.63 -6.90
CA ASN A 119 9.67 -0.68 -7.19
C ASN A 119 8.33 -1.41 -7.22
N VAL A 120 7.29 -0.75 -6.71
CA VAL A 120 5.91 -1.21 -6.84
C VAL A 120 5.15 -0.17 -7.64
N TYR A 121 4.69 -0.52 -8.84
CA TYR A 121 3.71 0.27 -9.55
C TYR A 121 2.32 -0.14 -9.05
N SER A 122 1.75 0.70 -8.18
CA SER A 122 0.39 0.50 -7.64
C SER A 122 -0.61 1.00 -8.68
N ILE A 123 -1.54 0.14 -9.09
CA ILE A 123 -2.53 0.43 -10.13
C ILE A 123 -3.90 0.51 -9.47
N TYR A 124 -4.40 1.73 -9.33
CA TYR A 124 -5.77 1.95 -8.88
C TYR A 124 -6.68 2.02 -10.10
N PRO A 125 -7.75 1.22 -10.20
CA PRO A 125 -8.62 1.18 -11.38
C PRO A 125 -9.32 2.53 -11.63
N MET A 126 -9.88 2.75 -12.82
CA MET A 126 -10.60 3.98 -13.19
C MET A 126 -11.99 4.01 -12.51
N PHE A 127 -12.01 3.92 -11.18
CA PHE A 127 -13.20 3.86 -10.36
C PHE A 127 -13.53 5.22 -9.72
N ASN A 128 -12.57 5.77 -8.97
CA ASN A 128 -12.69 7.09 -8.36
C ASN A 128 -11.53 8.01 -8.80
N PRO A 129 -11.77 8.89 -9.80
CA PRO A 129 -10.76 9.80 -10.31
C PRO A 129 -10.19 10.78 -9.27
N LYS A 130 -10.95 11.09 -8.20
CA LYS A 130 -10.50 12.02 -7.16
C LYS A 130 -9.34 11.45 -6.36
N ILE A 131 -9.39 10.15 -6.05
CA ILE A 131 -8.37 9.49 -5.22
C ILE A 131 -7.30 8.78 -6.06
N ARG A 132 -7.58 8.52 -7.35
CA ARG A 132 -6.66 7.81 -8.26
C ARG A 132 -5.24 8.39 -8.27
N PRO A 133 -4.98 9.71 -8.30
CA PRO A 133 -3.61 10.24 -8.29
C PRO A 133 -2.78 9.83 -7.06
N TYR A 134 -3.44 9.50 -5.94
CA TYR A 134 -2.76 9.07 -4.72
C TYR A 134 -2.47 7.57 -4.70
N PHE A 135 -3.32 6.75 -5.32
CA PHE A 135 -3.21 5.28 -5.31
C PHE A 135 -2.59 4.70 -6.59
N ASN A 136 -2.75 5.35 -7.75
CA ASN A 136 -2.18 4.90 -9.03
C ASN A 136 -0.81 5.53 -9.29
N ARG A 137 0.26 4.94 -8.77
CA ARG A 137 1.59 5.53 -8.81
C ARG A 137 2.73 4.53 -8.66
N LEU A 138 3.92 4.95 -9.12
CA LEU A 138 5.18 4.29 -8.81
C LEU A 138 5.59 4.59 -7.35
N ILE A 139 5.92 3.52 -6.64
CA ILE A 139 6.42 3.52 -5.28
C ILE A 139 7.83 2.93 -5.30
N ARG A 140 8.77 3.61 -4.65
CA ARG A 140 10.16 3.17 -4.53
C ARG A 140 10.46 2.70 -3.11
N PRO A 141 11.43 1.79 -2.92
CA PRO A 141 11.91 1.41 -1.60
C PRO A 141 12.37 2.64 -0.82
N ARG A 142 12.30 2.64 0.51
CA ARG A 142 12.83 3.74 1.34
C ARG A 142 14.35 3.90 1.21
N THR A 143 15.05 2.79 1.04
CA THR A 143 16.51 2.75 0.84
C THR A 143 16.85 1.71 -0.22
N TRP A 144 17.76 2.07 -1.11
CA TRP A 144 18.37 1.17 -2.10
C TRP A 144 19.77 1.70 -2.46
N PRO A 145 20.71 0.84 -2.88
CA PRO A 145 22.01 1.28 -3.38
C PRO A 145 21.85 2.16 -4.63
N GLU A 146 22.66 3.21 -4.77
CA GLU A 146 22.56 4.13 -5.92
C GLU A 146 22.75 3.42 -7.27
N ASP A 147 23.56 2.36 -7.30
CA ASP A 147 23.86 1.57 -8.50
C ASP A 147 22.95 0.33 -8.66
N ALA A 148 21.95 0.13 -7.80
CA ALA A 148 21.08 -1.04 -7.89
C ALA A 148 20.03 -0.88 -8.99
N GLU A 149 19.99 -1.83 -9.93
CA GLU A 149 18.87 -1.96 -10.86
C GLU A 149 17.63 -2.48 -10.12
N LEU A 150 16.64 -1.61 -9.96
CA LEU A 150 15.39 -1.94 -9.26
C LEU A 150 14.39 -2.57 -10.21
N HIS A 151 14.00 -3.81 -9.90
CA HIS A 151 12.88 -4.48 -10.54
C HIS A 151 11.57 -3.75 -10.20
N THR A 152 10.61 -3.75 -11.14
CA THR A 152 9.29 -3.15 -10.92
C THR A 152 8.21 -4.23 -11.00
N ILE A 153 7.47 -4.39 -9.91
CA ILE A 153 6.28 -5.23 -9.87
C ILE A 153 5.01 -4.37 -9.96
N HIS A 154 3.97 -4.93 -10.57
CA HIS A 154 2.70 -4.24 -10.78
C HIS A 154 1.64 -4.87 -9.89
N ILE A 155 1.02 -4.07 -9.03
CA ILE A 155 0.00 -4.54 -8.09
C ILE A 155 -1.27 -3.72 -8.34
N MET A 156 -2.36 -4.40 -8.68
CA MET A 156 -3.64 -3.76 -8.96
C MET A 156 -4.58 -3.89 -7.75
N TRP A 157 -5.24 -2.79 -7.39
CA TRP A 157 -6.30 -2.77 -6.39
C TRP A 157 -7.55 -3.47 -6.94
N SER A 158 -8.16 -4.35 -6.14
CA SER A 158 -9.53 -4.82 -6.38
C SER A 158 -10.48 -3.86 -5.65
N GLY A 159 -11.44 -3.32 -6.40
CA GLY A 159 -12.51 -2.46 -5.86
C GLY A 159 -13.61 -3.27 -5.21
#